data_AF-A0A815RFT2-F1
#
_entry.id   AF-A0A815RFT2-F1
#
_cell.length_a   1.000
_cell.length_b   1.000
_cell.length_c   1.000
_cell.angle_alpha   90.00
_cell.angle_beta   90.00
_cell.angle_gamma   90.00
#
_symmetry.space_group_name_H-M   'P 1'
#
loop_
_entity.id
_entity.type
_entity.pdbx_description
1 polymer ?
#
loop_
_entity_poly.entity_id
_entity_poly.type
_entity_poly.pdbx_seq_one_letter_code
_entity_poly.pdbx_strand_id
1 'polypeptide(L)'
;MTEQYQIHQTSLQNNDMPVHKFIPMEKLDLIQSNQVRILYYQNPSRFYVYLRQKINTHAQFQVELQRTMQNYQSITSSTQYVRYQPVVAQDNHAIWHRATILDFNSNRTEVCVYFVDVGQQENISIINIRPLPQEFIRQPAFAIPCRLYQICPLNGNEQSIWKLDDPVHDEFNRLMANNASCKVCDLKEKICYDVEIEIP
;
A
#
# COMPACT_ATOMS: atom_id res chain seq x y z
N MET A 1 9.64 26.87 -23.18
CA MET A 1 8.37 27.33 -22.62
C MET A 1 7.35 26.24 -22.92
N THR A 2 7.29 25.25 -22.04
CA THR A 2 6.20 24.27 -21.97
C THR A 2 6.29 23.65 -20.59
N GLU A 3 5.26 23.96 -19.81
CA GLU A 3 5.20 23.85 -18.38
C GLU A 3 5.23 22.39 -17.91
N GLN A 4 5.86 22.24 -16.75
CA GLN A 4 5.92 21.04 -15.95
C GLN A 4 4.49 20.54 -15.70
N TYR A 5 4.24 19.27 -15.99
CA TYR A 5 3.11 18.56 -15.40
C TYR A 5 3.36 18.44 -13.89
N GLN A 6 3.03 19.50 -13.15
CA GLN A 6 2.68 19.39 -11.75
C GLN A 6 1.39 18.59 -11.70
N ILE A 7 1.52 17.27 -11.53
CA ILE A 7 0.42 16.44 -11.10
C ILE A 7 0.03 17.00 -9.73
N HIS A 8 -1.08 17.74 -9.70
CA HIS A 8 -1.78 18.05 -8.48
C HIS A 8 -2.02 16.71 -7.76
N GLN A 9 -1.22 16.47 -6.71
CA GLN A 9 -1.58 15.59 -5.62
C GLN A 9 -2.81 16.22 -4.95
N THR A 10 -3.96 16.09 -5.61
CA THR A 10 -5.24 16.43 -5.00
C THR A 10 -5.53 15.28 -4.04
N SER A 11 -5.11 15.50 -2.80
CA SER A 11 -5.63 14.89 -1.58
C SER A 11 -6.91 14.08 -1.80
N LEU A 12 -6.79 12.77 -1.96
CA LEU A 12 -7.80 11.85 -1.45
C LEU A 12 -7.57 11.71 0.06
N GLN A 13 -7.85 12.81 0.78
CA GLN A 13 -8.37 12.69 2.13
C GLN A 13 -9.74 12.03 1.97
N ASN A 14 -9.82 10.71 2.14
CA ASN A 14 -11.08 10.02 2.35
C ASN A 14 -10.82 8.74 3.13
N ASN A 15 -10.98 8.91 4.43
CA ASN A 15 -10.92 7.98 5.55
C ASN A 15 -11.98 6.85 5.51
N ASP A 16 -12.39 6.42 4.32
CA ASP A 16 -13.45 5.40 4.13
C ASP A 16 -13.26 4.55 2.85
N MET A 17 -12.04 4.43 2.32
CA MET A 17 -11.79 3.60 1.14
C MET A 17 -11.77 2.12 1.51
N PRO A 18 -12.72 1.27 1.04
CA PRO A 18 -12.84 -0.12 1.45
C PRO A 18 -11.83 -1.04 0.73
N VAL A 19 -10.57 -0.60 0.56
CA VAL A 19 -9.53 -1.35 -0.15
C VAL A 19 -9.24 -2.70 0.50
N HIS A 20 -9.44 -2.80 1.82
CA HIS A 20 -9.27 -4.04 2.58
C HIS A 20 -10.56 -4.82 2.80
N LYS A 21 -11.67 -4.45 2.14
CA LYS A 21 -12.95 -5.17 2.28
C LYS A 21 -12.89 -6.57 1.68
N PHE A 22 -12.27 -6.70 0.51
CA PHE A 22 -12.20 -7.98 -0.21
C PHE A 22 -10.86 -8.69 -0.03
N ILE A 23 -9.79 -7.93 0.24
CA ILE A 23 -8.47 -8.45 0.59
C ILE A 23 -8.10 -7.88 1.97
N PRO A 24 -8.47 -8.56 3.07
CA PRO A 24 -8.18 -8.06 4.41
C PRO A 24 -6.68 -7.94 4.62
N MET A 25 -6.21 -6.92 5.34
CA MET A 25 -4.79 -6.80 5.69
C MET A 25 -4.37 -7.78 6.80
N GLU A 26 -3.10 -8.14 6.82
CA GLU A 26 -2.46 -8.73 8.00
C GLU A 26 -2.67 -7.82 9.21
N LYS A 27 -2.76 -8.42 10.40
CA LYS A 27 -3.01 -7.70 11.65
C LYS A 27 -1.77 -7.70 12.51
N LEU A 28 -1.47 -6.54 13.09
CA LEU A 28 -0.49 -6.42 14.16
C LEU A 28 -1.10 -6.95 15.45
N ASP A 29 -0.25 -7.53 16.31
CA ASP A 29 -0.61 -7.81 17.69
C ASP A 29 -0.85 -6.48 18.42
N LEU A 30 -1.98 -6.37 19.12
CA LEU A 30 -2.37 -5.14 19.81
C LEU A 30 -1.74 -4.99 21.19
N ILE A 31 -1.19 -6.06 21.74
CA ILE A 31 -0.66 -6.13 23.11
C ILE A 31 0.86 -6.20 23.09
N GLN A 32 1.41 -7.02 22.20
CA GLN A 32 2.84 -7.31 22.10
C GLN A 32 3.51 -6.47 21.00
N SER A 33 4.82 -6.25 21.16
CA SER A 33 5.62 -5.60 20.12
C SER A 33 5.73 -6.50 18.89
N ASN A 34 5.62 -5.89 17.72
CA ASN A 34 5.62 -6.57 16.43
C ASN A 34 6.97 -6.36 15.76
N GLN A 35 7.65 -7.45 15.38
CA GLN A 35 8.85 -7.38 14.54
C GLN A 35 8.44 -7.06 13.10
N VAL A 36 8.86 -5.89 12.60
CA VAL A 36 8.44 -5.36 11.31
C VAL A 36 9.60 -4.89 10.45
N ARG A 37 9.33 -4.77 9.16
CA ARG A 37 10.15 -4.05 8.20
C ARG A 37 9.31 -2.93 7.60
N ILE A 38 9.86 -1.73 7.48
CA ILE A 38 9.19 -0.64 6.78
C ILE A 38 9.31 -0.92 5.27
N LEU A 39 8.18 -0.91 4.56
CA LEU A 39 8.09 -1.22 3.12
C LEU A 39 8.12 0.02 2.24
N TYR A 40 7.26 0.97 2.57
CA TYR A 40 7.06 2.20 1.85
C TYR A 40 6.83 3.32 2.84
N TYR A 41 7.53 4.42 2.63
CA TYR A 41 7.46 5.60 3.47
C TYR A 41 7.08 6.80 2.61
N GLN A 42 5.95 7.43 2.93
CA GLN A 42 5.56 8.69 2.32
C GLN A 42 5.85 9.85 3.26
N ASN A 43 5.42 9.71 4.52
CA ASN A 43 5.71 10.62 5.62
C ASN A 43 5.36 9.92 6.94
N PRO A 44 5.66 10.50 8.11
CA PRO A 44 5.39 9.84 9.39
C PRO A 44 3.90 9.59 9.69
N SER A 45 2.99 10.31 9.02
CA SER A 45 1.55 10.05 9.10
C SER A 45 1.06 9.00 8.10
N ARG A 46 1.92 8.52 7.20
CA ARG A 46 1.58 7.51 6.19
C ARG A 46 2.82 6.74 5.76
N PHE A 47 2.95 5.55 6.33
CA PHE A 47 3.93 4.55 5.90
C PHE A 47 3.32 3.16 5.99
N TYR A 48 4.01 2.16 5.46
CA TYR A 48 3.56 0.78 5.46
C TYR A 48 4.62 -0.12 6.01
N VAL A 49 4.19 -1.10 6.79
CA VAL A 49 5.06 -2.10 7.39
C VAL A 49 4.70 -3.50 6.92
N TYR A 50 5.65 -4.39 7.10
CA TYR A 50 5.57 -5.81 6.80
C TYR A 50 5.95 -6.61 8.04
N LEU A 51 5.11 -7.56 8.45
CA LEU A 51 5.43 -8.48 9.55
C LEU A 51 6.62 -9.37 9.18
N ARG A 52 7.73 -9.26 9.91
CA ARG A 52 8.99 -9.96 9.57
C ARG A 52 8.81 -11.47 9.43
N GLN A 53 7.97 -12.08 10.27
CA GLN A 53 7.66 -13.51 10.21
C GLN A 53 7.01 -13.97 8.91
N LYS A 54 6.43 -13.06 8.13
CA LYS A 54 5.77 -13.37 6.86
C LYS A 54 6.73 -13.34 5.68
N ILE A 55 7.99 -12.89 5.80
CA ILE A 55 8.83 -12.50 4.64
C ILE A 55 8.92 -13.61 3.59
N ASN A 56 9.15 -14.84 4.05
CA ASN A 56 9.25 -16.00 3.17
C ASN A 56 7.91 -16.34 2.51
N THR A 57 6.80 -16.22 3.24
CA THR A 57 5.45 -16.45 2.71
C THR A 57 5.13 -15.46 1.59
N HIS A 58 5.44 -14.17 1.74
CA HIS A 58 5.25 -13.19 0.66
C HIS A 58 6.16 -13.45 -0.53
N ALA A 59 7.43 -13.81 -0.31
CA ALA A 59 8.32 -14.15 -1.41
C ALA A 59 7.78 -15.33 -2.23
N GLN A 60 7.28 -16.37 -1.56
CA GLN A 60 6.64 -17.52 -2.21
C GLN A 60 5.35 -17.11 -2.94
N PHE A 61 4.50 -16.32 -2.27
CA PHE A 61 3.26 -15.80 -2.83
C PHE A 61 3.51 -14.99 -4.11
N GLN A 62 4.51 -14.11 -4.10
CA GLN A 62 4.86 -13.28 -5.24
C GLN A 62 5.37 -14.12 -6.41
N VAL A 63 6.20 -15.13 -6.14
CA VAL A 63 6.68 -16.07 -7.16
C VAL A 63 5.52 -16.86 -7.78
N GLU A 64 4.59 -17.33 -6.95
CA GLU A 64 3.42 -18.06 -7.42
C GLU A 64 2.49 -17.17 -8.26
N LEU A 65 2.22 -15.95 -7.80
CA LEU A 65 1.46 -14.95 -8.53
C LEU A 65 2.07 -14.67 -9.91
N GLN A 66 3.39 -14.43 -9.97
CA GLN A 66 4.07 -14.23 -11.26
C GLN A 66 3.89 -15.44 -12.19
N ARG A 67 4.09 -16.65 -11.68
CA ARG A 67 3.98 -17.88 -12.48
C ARG A 67 2.57 -18.09 -13.00
N THR A 68 1.55 -17.85 -12.18
CA THR A 68 0.15 -17.97 -12.59
C THR A 68 -0.18 -16.93 -13.65
N MET A 69 0.27 -15.69 -13.49
CA MET A 69 0.01 -14.62 -14.44
C MET A 69 0.76 -14.75 -15.76
N GLN A 70 1.96 -15.34 -15.76
CA GLN A 70 2.69 -15.67 -16.99
C GLN A 70 1.94 -16.67 -17.88
N ASN A 71 1.23 -17.62 -17.27
CA ASN A 71 0.45 -18.63 -17.97
C ASN A 71 -1.02 -18.22 -18.17
N TYR A 72 -1.38 -17.02 -17.72
CA TYR A 72 -2.75 -16.54 -17.78
C TYR A 72 -3.13 -16.27 -19.24
N GLN A 73 -3.99 -17.13 -19.79
CA GLN A 73 -4.58 -16.89 -21.10
C GLN A 73 -5.49 -15.67 -20.99
N SER A 74 -5.14 -14.61 -21.71
CA SER A 74 -5.96 -13.40 -21.76
C SER A 74 -7.31 -13.78 -22.34
N ILE A 75 -8.33 -13.93 -21.49
CA ILE A 75 -9.69 -14.06 -21.96
C ILE A 75 -10.05 -12.68 -22.52
N THR A 76 -10.19 -12.58 -23.85
CA THR A 76 -10.72 -11.42 -24.59
C THR A 76 -12.22 -11.21 -24.30
N SER A 77 -12.65 -11.45 -23.07
CA SER A 77 -13.97 -11.07 -22.59
C SER A 77 -13.93 -9.61 -22.20
N SER A 78 -14.96 -8.87 -22.62
CA SER A 78 -15.27 -7.50 -22.25
C SER A 78 -15.55 -7.37 -20.74
N THR A 79 -14.58 -7.73 -19.91
CA THR A 79 -14.71 -7.68 -18.45
C THR A 79 -14.80 -6.23 -18.05
N GLN A 80 -16.00 -5.81 -17.67
CA GLN A 80 -16.23 -4.47 -17.19
C GLN A 80 -15.81 -4.39 -15.72
N TYR A 81 -14.71 -3.70 -15.46
CA TYR A 81 -14.22 -3.46 -14.10
C TYR A 81 -15.00 -2.36 -13.40
N VAL A 82 -15.13 -2.50 -12.08
CA VAL A 82 -15.81 -1.54 -11.21
C VAL A 82 -14.91 -1.03 -10.08
N ARG A 83 -15.28 0.10 -9.49
CA ARG A 83 -14.57 0.70 -8.36
C ARG A 83 -14.55 -0.27 -7.17
N TYR A 84 -13.41 -0.32 -6.47
CA TYR A 84 -13.12 -1.20 -5.33
C TYR A 84 -13.09 -2.69 -5.62
N GLN A 85 -13.09 -3.08 -6.90
CA GLN A 85 -12.92 -4.47 -7.28
C GLN A 85 -11.46 -4.91 -7.03
N PRO A 86 -11.23 -6.08 -6.40
CA PRO A 86 -9.92 -6.68 -6.33
C PRO A 86 -9.51 -7.26 -7.69
N VAL A 87 -8.28 -6.97 -8.10
CA VAL A 87 -7.70 -7.36 -9.38
C VAL A 87 -6.24 -7.78 -9.18
N VAL A 88 -5.65 -8.33 -10.24
CA VAL A 88 -4.19 -8.30 -10.40
C VAL A 88 -3.83 -7.24 -11.43
N ALA A 89 -2.77 -6.50 -11.15
CA ALA A 89 -2.32 -5.38 -11.96
C ALA A 89 -0.83 -5.52 -12.22
N GLN A 90 -0.43 -5.31 -13.47
CA GLN A 90 0.97 -5.26 -13.86
C GLN A 90 1.47 -3.82 -13.74
N ASP A 91 2.54 -3.64 -12.98
CA ASP A 91 3.21 -2.34 -12.83
C ASP A 91 4.07 -1.99 -14.06
N ASN A 92 4.70 -0.81 -14.00
CA ASN A 92 5.59 -0.33 -15.09
C ASN A 92 6.89 -1.14 -15.24
N HIS A 93 7.18 -2.04 -14.31
CA HIS A 93 8.31 -2.96 -14.34
C HIS A 93 7.92 -4.37 -14.80
N ALA A 94 6.72 -4.53 -15.36
CA ALA A 94 6.17 -5.78 -15.82
C ALA A 94 5.95 -6.83 -14.71
N ILE A 95 5.86 -6.40 -13.45
CA ILE A 95 5.60 -7.27 -12.30
C ILE A 95 4.11 -7.25 -11.95
N TRP A 96 3.53 -8.43 -11.76
CA TRP A 96 2.15 -8.57 -11.33
C TRP A 96 2.00 -8.40 -9.82
N HIS A 97 0.98 -7.68 -9.39
CA HIS A 97 0.66 -7.47 -7.99
C HIS A 97 -0.83 -7.62 -7.76
N ARG A 98 -1.24 -7.94 -6.54
CA ARG A 98 -2.64 -7.75 -6.17
C ARG A 98 -2.91 -6.27 -5.99
N ALA A 99 -4.06 -5.83 -6.48
CA ALA A 99 -4.48 -4.45 -6.35
C ALA A 99 -5.98 -4.33 -6.14
N THR A 100 -6.39 -3.15 -5.67
CA THR A 100 -7.79 -2.73 -5.67
C THR A 100 -7.96 -1.53 -6.58
N ILE A 101 -8.97 -1.56 -7.44
CA ILE A 101 -9.32 -0.41 -8.28
C ILE A 101 -9.84 0.72 -7.41
N LEU A 102 -9.25 1.90 -7.50
CA LEU A 102 -9.66 3.09 -6.75
C LEU A 102 -10.53 4.02 -7.58
N ASP A 103 -10.18 4.21 -8.85
CA ASP A 103 -10.92 5.09 -9.75
C ASP A 103 -10.56 4.82 -11.22
N PHE A 104 -11.28 5.46 -12.14
CA PHE A 104 -11.02 5.42 -13.58
C PHE A 104 -10.87 6.84 -14.12
N ASN A 105 -10.07 7.00 -15.17
CA ASN A 105 -10.11 8.22 -15.96
C ASN A 105 -11.43 8.31 -16.77
N SER A 106 -11.71 9.49 -17.34
CA SER A 106 -13.00 9.79 -17.99
C SER A 106 -13.36 8.85 -19.15
N ASN A 107 -12.37 8.39 -19.91
CA ASN A 107 -12.56 7.48 -21.04
C ASN A 107 -12.33 5.99 -20.68
N ARG A 108 -12.06 5.68 -19.39
CA ARG A 108 -11.79 4.33 -18.86
C ARG A 108 -10.63 3.58 -19.54
N THR A 109 -9.68 4.29 -20.14
CA THR A 109 -8.46 3.66 -20.68
C THR A 109 -7.37 3.49 -19.62
N GLU A 110 -7.45 4.27 -18.53
CA GLU A 110 -6.55 4.21 -17.40
C GLU A 110 -7.34 4.02 -16.11
N VAL A 111 -6.71 3.35 -15.17
CA VAL A 111 -7.28 2.98 -13.88
C VAL A 111 -6.27 3.35 -12.79
N CYS A 112 -6.76 4.03 -11.75
CA CYS A 112 -6.01 4.23 -10.52
C CYS A 112 -6.17 2.99 -9.67
N VAL A 113 -5.07 2.32 -9.32
CA VAL A 113 -5.05 1.11 -8.51
C VAL A 113 -4.26 1.34 -7.23
N TYR A 114 -4.61 0.61 -6.17
CA TYR A 114 -3.85 0.52 -4.94
C TYR A 114 -3.28 -0.88 -4.79
N PHE A 115 -1.95 -1.00 -4.81
CA PHE A 115 -1.24 -2.27 -4.63
C PHE A 115 -1.28 -2.68 -3.16
N VAL A 116 -2.16 -3.61 -2.82
CA VAL A 116 -2.49 -3.94 -1.42
C VAL A 116 -1.32 -4.59 -0.66
N ASP A 117 -0.35 -5.17 -1.38
CA ASP A 117 0.84 -5.80 -0.79
C ASP A 117 2.06 -4.87 -0.71
N VAL A 118 1.93 -3.65 -1.26
CA VAL A 118 3.02 -2.66 -1.34
C VAL A 118 2.66 -1.36 -0.61
N GLY A 119 1.39 -0.96 -0.64
CA GLY A 119 0.92 0.28 -0.04
C GLY A 119 0.94 1.50 -0.98
N GLN A 120 1.25 1.28 -2.26
CA GLN A 120 1.39 2.34 -3.27
C GLN A 120 0.16 2.44 -4.17
N GLN A 121 -0.14 3.66 -4.61
CA GLN A 121 -1.16 3.94 -5.63
C GLN A 121 -0.47 4.27 -6.96
N GLU A 122 -0.99 3.73 -8.06
CA GLU A 122 -0.50 4.03 -9.40
C GLU A 122 -1.63 4.13 -10.41
N ASN A 123 -1.42 4.96 -11.43
CA ASN A 123 -2.28 4.99 -12.61
C ASN A 123 -1.66 4.09 -13.68
N ILE A 124 -2.42 3.09 -14.14
CA ILE A 124 -1.98 2.13 -15.14
C ILE A 124 -3.01 2.02 -16.26
N SER A 125 -2.59 1.52 -17.42
CA SER A 125 -3.54 1.21 -18.49
C SER A 125 -4.47 0.07 -18.07
N ILE A 126 -5.75 0.17 -18.45
CA ILE A 126 -6.74 -0.88 -18.22
C ILE A 126 -6.36 -2.22 -18.89
N ILE A 127 -5.46 -2.20 -19.88
CA ILE A 127 -4.94 -3.42 -20.50
C ILE A 127 -3.97 -4.20 -19.59
N ASN A 128 -3.48 -3.58 -18.51
CA ASN A 128 -2.55 -4.17 -17.55
C ASN A 128 -3.26 -4.74 -16.32
N ILE A 129 -4.59 -4.80 -16.31
CA ILE A 129 -5.36 -5.43 -15.23
C ILE A 129 -6.02 -6.73 -15.69
N ARG A 130 -6.08 -7.70 -14.79
CA ARG A 130 -6.79 -8.98 -14.96
C ARG A 130 -7.63 -9.28 -13.71
N PRO A 131 -8.67 -10.13 -13.82
CA PRO A 131 -9.38 -10.62 -12.65
C PRO A 131 -8.40 -11.29 -11.66
N LEU A 132 -8.57 -11.02 -10.37
CA LEU A 132 -7.78 -11.68 -9.32
C LEU A 132 -8.17 -13.18 -9.25
N PRO A 133 -7.24 -14.12 -9.48
CA PRO A 133 -7.56 -15.54 -9.33
C PRO A 133 -7.92 -15.88 -7.87
N GLN A 134 -8.88 -16.79 -7.71
CA GLN A 134 -9.53 -17.04 -6.41
C GLN A 134 -8.56 -17.56 -5.35
N GLU A 135 -7.53 -18.30 -5.76
CA GLU A 135 -6.47 -18.82 -4.91
C GLU A 135 -5.67 -17.71 -4.22
N PHE A 136 -5.54 -16.52 -4.83
CA PHE A 136 -4.80 -15.39 -4.28
C PHE A 136 -5.65 -14.45 -3.40
N ILE A 137 -6.97 -14.65 -3.31
CA ILE A 137 -7.85 -13.82 -2.47
C ILE A 137 -7.69 -14.15 -0.97
N ARG A 138 -7.42 -15.43 -0.65
CA ARG A 138 -7.45 -15.92 0.74
C ARG A 138 -6.29 -15.42 1.59
N GLN A 139 -5.15 -15.11 0.97
CA GLN A 139 -4.00 -14.56 1.66
C GLN A 139 -4.31 -13.11 2.08
N PRO A 140 -4.12 -12.69 3.33
CA PRO A 140 -4.26 -11.28 3.68
C PRO A 140 -3.27 -10.39 2.92
N ALA A 141 -3.61 -9.12 2.75
CA ALA A 141 -2.72 -8.10 2.21
C ALA A 141 -1.50 -7.92 3.12
N PHE A 142 -0.33 -7.91 2.52
CA PHE A 142 0.94 -7.93 3.25
C PHE A 142 1.40 -6.56 3.73
N ALA A 143 1.04 -5.49 3.04
CA ALA A 143 1.35 -4.13 3.47
C ALA A 143 0.34 -3.69 4.53
N ILE A 144 0.85 -3.32 5.69
CA ILE A 144 0.05 -2.84 6.82
C ILE A 144 0.24 -1.33 6.92
N PRO A 145 -0.80 -0.51 6.65
CA PRO A 145 -0.75 0.94 6.82
C PRO A 145 -0.55 1.33 8.29
N CYS A 146 0.40 2.23 8.51
CA CYS A 146 0.74 2.76 9.80
C CYS A 146 0.91 4.29 9.77
N ARG A 147 0.69 4.89 10.94
CA ARG A 147 1.03 6.26 11.29
C ARG A 147 1.83 6.22 12.60
N LEU A 148 2.79 7.12 12.76
CA LEU A 148 3.45 7.28 14.04
C LEU A 148 2.51 7.95 15.04
N TYR A 149 2.41 7.35 16.23
CA TYR A 149 1.55 7.84 17.30
C TYR A 149 2.09 9.16 17.88
N GLN A 150 1.19 10.13 18.09
CA GLN A 150 1.44 11.39 18.78
C GLN A 150 2.62 12.24 18.27
N ILE A 151 2.91 12.21 16.97
CA ILE A 151 3.89 13.12 16.36
C ILE A 151 3.26 14.05 15.33
N CYS A 152 3.86 15.24 15.18
CA CYS A 152 3.51 16.24 14.19
C CYS A 152 4.76 16.91 13.62
N PRO A 153 4.66 17.62 12.47
CA PRO A 153 5.78 18.38 11.89
C PRO A 153 6.39 19.37 12.89
N LEU A 154 7.69 19.69 12.73
CA LEU A 154 8.35 20.64 13.61
C LEU A 154 7.66 22.01 13.58
N ASN A 155 7.35 22.56 14.75
CA ASN A 155 6.58 23.79 14.94
C ASN A 155 5.16 23.74 14.32
N GLY A 156 4.64 22.54 14.08
CA GLY A 156 3.32 22.29 13.55
C GLY A 156 2.36 21.70 14.58
N ASN A 157 1.25 21.19 14.07
CA ASN A 157 0.24 20.42 14.76
C ASN A 157 -0.18 19.24 13.88
N GLU A 158 -1.16 18.44 14.32
CA GLU A 158 -1.61 17.26 13.58
C GLU A 158 -2.14 17.54 12.15
N GLN A 159 -2.52 18.78 11.86
CA GLN A 159 -3.03 19.21 10.54
C GLN A 159 -1.93 19.82 9.66
N SER A 160 -0.73 19.98 10.20
CA SER A 160 0.40 20.55 9.48
C SER A 160 0.97 19.57 8.47
N ILE A 161 1.53 20.10 7.39
CA ILE A 161 2.15 19.31 6.33
C ILE A 161 3.61 19.02 6.74
N TRP A 162 4.03 17.77 6.64
CA TRP A 162 5.44 17.36 6.80
C TRP A 162 6.31 18.03 5.73
N LYS A 163 7.33 18.76 6.16
CA LYS A 163 8.27 19.40 5.25
C LYS A 163 9.40 18.43 4.92
N LEU A 164 9.89 18.50 3.70
CA LEU A 164 10.96 17.62 3.22
C LEU A 164 12.25 17.71 4.07
N ASP A 165 12.48 18.83 4.75
CA ASP A 165 13.62 19.07 5.65
C ASP A 165 13.34 18.71 7.12
N ASP A 166 12.18 18.12 7.45
CA ASP A 166 11.93 17.59 8.79
C ASP A 166 12.89 16.41 9.08
N PRO A 167 13.63 16.42 10.20
CA PRO A 167 14.68 15.43 10.52
C PRO A 167 14.13 14.00 10.72
N VAL A 168 12.81 13.86 10.91
CA VAL A 168 12.12 12.58 10.97
C VAL A 168 12.31 11.75 9.70
N HIS A 169 12.50 12.40 8.55
CA HIS A 169 12.74 11.73 7.28
C HIS A 169 14.06 10.96 7.28
N ASP A 170 15.12 11.53 7.86
CA ASP A 170 16.43 10.89 7.97
C ASP A 170 16.41 9.68 8.92
N GLU A 171 15.67 9.78 10.02
CA GLU A 171 15.44 8.66 10.94
C GLU A 171 14.72 7.51 10.23
N PHE A 172 13.65 7.81 9.48
CA PHE A 172 12.91 6.79 8.74
C PHE A 172 13.76 6.13 7.65
N ASN A 173 14.62 6.88 6.97
CA ASN A 173 15.56 6.30 6.00
C ASN A 173 16.52 5.31 6.66
N ARG A 174 16.99 5.59 7.89
CA ARG A 174 17.80 4.63 8.66
C ARG A 174 17.01 3.41 9.10
N LEU A 175 15.76 3.59 9.55
CA LEU A 175 14.90 2.48 9.96
C LEU A 175 14.50 1.58 8.78
N MET A 176 14.26 2.15 7.59
CA MET A 176 13.99 1.41 6.35
C MET A 176 15.12 0.43 5.97
N ALA A 177 16.36 0.80 6.28
CA ALA A 177 17.53 -0.04 6.02
C ALA A 177 17.71 -1.17 7.04
N ASN A 178 16.98 -1.14 8.16
CA ASN A 178 17.13 -2.05 9.29
C ASN A 178 15.82 -2.77 9.63
N ASN A 179 15.90 -3.75 10.53
CA ASN A 179 14.68 -4.28 11.15
C ASN A 179 14.21 -3.29 12.23
N ALA A 180 12.90 -3.14 12.36
CA ALA A 180 12.29 -2.33 13.40
C ALA A 180 11.35 -3.19 14.23
N SER A 181 11.08 -2.75 15.45
CA SER A 181 9.94 -3.26 16.22
C SER A 181 8.94 -2.12 16.36
N CYS A 182 7.65 -2.45 16.43
CA CYS A 182 6.65 -1.43 16.70
C CYS A 182 5.58 -1.95 17.67
N LYS A 183 5.09 -1.03 18.50
CA LYS A 183 3.98 -1.28 19.40
C LYS A 183 2.75 -0.53 18.90
N VAL A 184 1.61 -1.22 18.91
CA VAL A 184 0.34 -0.60 18.54
C VAL A 184 -0.17 0.26 19.70
N CYS A 185 -0.49 1.52 19.40
CA CYS A 185 -1.06 2.48 20.35
C CYS A 185 -2.56 2.65 20.11
N ASP A 186 -2.99 2.66 18.85
CA ASP A 186 -4.40 2.75 18.46
C ASP A 186 -4.65 2.09 17.08
N LEU A 187 -5.91 1.81 16.76
CA LEU A 187 -6.35 1.37 15.44
C LEU A 187 -7.39 2.37 14.91
N LYS A 188 -6.95 3.26 14.02
CA LYS A 188 -7.80 4.25 13.36
C LYS A 188 -8.59 3.60 12.23
N GLU A 189 -9.89 3.87 12.21
CA GLU A 189 -10.80 3.54 11.11
C GLU A 189 -10.82 2.04 10.74
N LYS A 190 -10.33 1.17 11.63
CA LYS A 190 -10.13 -0.27 11.43
C LYS A 190 -9.17 -0.63 10.29
N ILE A 191 -8.48 0.35 9.71
CA ILE A 191 -7.64 0.17 8.53
C ILE A 191 -6.27 0.81 8.64
N CYS A 192 -5.92 1.53 9.71
CA CYS A 192 -4.59 2.11 9.91
C CYS A 192 -4.16 2.02 11.38
N TYR A 193 -2.96 1.51 11.64
CA TYR A 193 -2.44 1.42 13.01
C TYR A 193 -1.65 2.67 13.36
N ASP A 194 -1.99 3.29 14.50
CA ASP A 194 -1.09 4.23 15.14
C ASP A 194 -0.06 3.42 15.93
N VAL A 195 1.21 3.63 15.65
CA VAL A 195 2.31 2.85 16.23
C VAL A 195 3.42 3.72 16.80
N GLU A 196 4.07 3.23 17.84
CA GLU A 196 5.39 3.68 18.26
C GLU A 196 6.43 2.75 17.65
N ILE A 197 7.46 3.31 17.00
CA ILE A 197 8.61 2.52 16.53
C ILE A 197 9.63 2.44 17.66
N GLU A 198 9.99 1.21 18.02
CA GLU A 198 11.01 0.90 19.00
C GLU A 198 12.36 0.84 18.27
N ILE A 199 13.22 1.82 18.54
CA ILE A 199 14.58 1.88 17.99
C ILE A 199 15.45 0.89 18.80
N PRO A 200 16.24 0.02 18.14
CA PRO A 200 17.14 -0.92 18.82
C PRO A 200 18.29 -0.26 19.57
#